data_AF-A0A953XRD3-F1
#
_entry.id   AF-A0A953XRD3-F1
#
_cell.length_a   1.000
_cell.length_b   1.000
_cell.length_c   1.000
_cell.angle_alpha   90.00
_cell.angle_beta   90.00
_cell.angle_gamma   90.00
#
_symmetry.space_group_name_H-M   'P 1'
#
loop_
_entity.id
_entity.type
_entity.pdbx_description
1 polymer ?
#
loop_
_entity_poly.entity_id
_entity_poly.type
_entity_poly.pdbx_seq_one_letter_code
_entity_poly.pdbx_strand_id
1 'polypeptide(L)'
;MAGATNLQATPAGRHWTLVQLAAVTAGAALIAALLAAPETGLHLLWDVAVPLLPLLFVIAPGAWRNACPLASLSLLPSRTGLSRRRPLSRTWQTRLLGSGIVLLLLILPLRPLLLDHSGMATALMFGGFAIAALSLGFVFDLKSAWCSGLCPLHPIELLYGSRPQVTVKNAQCSACSGCTATCRDSTAGVSPLNANCSKIMPTLLVGGFPGFVLGWFLVSLQPGWSTGFAVLVAYGLPVVGMLATLALYLVVSRVRRGGAPRFFAFLALAIFYWFKLPDLIGLQSSPAHALFSLRGVLPEWSAWPIRAAGIGVLAALMFRNGHVKAWSFRPQPERRSLHR
;
A
#
# COMPACT_ATOMS: atom_id res chain seq x y z
N MET A 1 -6.77 -34.72 19.83
CA MET A 1 -7.90 -33.87 20.25
C MET A 1 -7.38 -32.89 21.29
N ALA A 2 -7.07 -31.66 20.88
CA ALA A 2 -6.62 -30.61 21.79
C ALA A 2 -7.56 -29.42 21.61
N GLY A 3 -8.14 -28.96 22.71
CA GLY A 3 -9.27 -28.05 22.77
C GLY A 3 -9.02 -26.76 21.99
N ALA A 4 -9.82 -26.55 20.94
CA ALA A 4 -9.99 -25.25 20.32
C ALA A 4 -10.72 -24.36 21.34
N THR A 5 -9.95 -23.60 22.11
CA THR A 5 -10.49 -22.51 22.93
C THR A 5 -11.32 -21.59 22.04
N ASN A 6 -12.63 -21.61 22.27
CA ASN A 6 -13.62 -20.71 21.72
C ASN A 6 -13.27 -19.26 22.11
N LEU A 7 -12.43 -18.60 21.30
CA LEU A 7 -12.25 -17.16 21.38
C LEU A 7 -13.40 -16.53 20.60
N GLN A 8 -14.41 -16.08 21.35
CA GLN A 8 -15.57 -15.34 20.86
C GLN A 8 -15.11 -14.11 20.05
N ALA A 9 -15.76 -13.88 18.91
CA ALA A 9 -15.55 -12.69 18.11
C ALA A 9 -16.11 -11.47 18.86
N THR A 10 -15.25 -10.70 19.51
CA THR A 10 -15.63 -9.39 20.03
C THR A 10 -15.83 -8.42 18.86
N PRO A 11 -16.89 -7.57 18.86
CA PRO A 11 -16.94 -6.42 17.97
C PRO A 11 -15.63 -5.63 18.07
N ALA A 12 -15.27 -4.88 17.02
CA ALA A 12 -14.11 -4.00 17.06
C ALA A 12 -14.10 -3.26 18.40
N GLY A 13 -13.08 -3.50 19.24
CA GLY A 13 -13.03 -2.89 20.57
C GLY A 13 -13.22 -1.39 20.43
N ARG A 14 -13.90 -0.72 21.37
CA ARG A 14 -14.28 0.69 21.27
C ARG A 14 -13.14 1.59 20.75
N HIS A 15 -11.90 1.30 21.14
CA HIS A 15 -10.69 1.95 20.64
C HIS A 15 -10.51 1.90 19.12
N TRP A 16 -10.74 0.75 18.47
CA TRP A 16 -10.61 0.62 17.02
C TRP A 16 -11.68 1.39 16.26
N THR A 17 -12.90 1.46 16.79
CA THR A 17 -13.96 2.30 16.22
C THR A 17 -13.55 3.77 16.26
N LEU A 18 -12.97 4.23 17.37
CA LEU A 18 -12.44 5.59 17.49
C LEU A 18 -11.31 5.84 16.49
N VAL A 19 -10.36 4.90 16.34
CA VAL A 19 -9.28 5.01 15.36
C VAL A 19 -9.82 5.06 13.92
N GLN A 20 -10.82 4.25 13.58
CA GLN A 20 -11.44 4.25 12.26
C GLN A 20 -12.16 5.57 11.98
N LEU A 21 -12.90 6.09 12.96
CA LEU A 21 -13.56 7.40 12.84
C LEU A 21 -12.54 8.53 12.70
N ALA A 22 -11.49 8.52 13.52
CA ALA A 22 -10.39 9.47 13.44
C ALA A 22 -9.69 9.41 12.08
N ALA A 23 -9.48 8.22 11.52
CA ALA A 23 -8.85 8.08 10.21
C ALA A 23 -9.75 8.57 9.06
N VAL A 24 -11.06 8.27 9.10
CA VAL A 24 -12.01 8.77 8.09
C VAL A 24 -12.13 10.29 8.15
N THR A 25 -12.22 10.85 9.35
CA THR A 25 -12.26 12.31 9.55
C THR A 25 -10.95 12.97 9.12
N ALA A 26 -9.79 12.39 9.47
CA ALA A 26 -8.49 12.87 8.98
C ALA A 26 -8.39 12.79 7.45
N GLY A 27 -8.90 11.74 6.83
CA GLY A 27 -8.95 11.62 5.37
C GLY A 27 -9.83 12.69 4.71
N ALA A 28 -11.01 12.96 5.28
CA ALA A 28 -11.89 14.03 4.81
C ALA A 28 -11.25 15.41 5.01
N ALA A 29 -10.63 15.65 6.16
CA ALA A 29 -9.89 16.88 6.45
C ALA A 29 -8.71 17.07 5.50
N LEU A 30 -7.99 16.00 5.14
CA LEU A 30 -6.91 16.05 4.16
C LEU A 30 -7.42 16.44 2.76
N ILE A 31 -8.55 15.87 2.32
CA ILE A 31 -9.18 16.27 1.05
C ILE A 31 -9.63 17.74 1.09
N ALA A 32 -10.22 18.18 2.20
CA ALA A 32 -10.59 19.59 2.38
C ALA A 32 -9.35 20.51 2.37
N ALA A 33 -8.26 20.11 3.04
CA ALA A 33 -7.00 20.84 3.04
C ALA A 33 -6.39 20.91 1.63
N LEU A 34 -6.46 19.85 0.83
CA LEU A 34 -5.99 19.88 -0.57
C LEU A 34 -6.76 20.89 -1.45
N LEU A 35 -8.01 21.22 -1.09
CA LEU A 35 -8.83 22.21 -1.80
C LEU A 35 -8.66 23.62 -1.23
N ALA A 36 -8.62 23.77 0.10
CA ALA A 36 -8.59 25.06 0.78
C ALA A 36 -7.18 25.61 1.02
N ALA A 37 -6.20 24.73 1.22
CA ALA A 37 -4.80 25.05 1.52
C ALA A 37 -3.88 24.05 0.79
N PRO A 38 -3.80 24.11 -0.55
CA PRO A 38 -3.23 23.05 -1.38
C PRO A 38 -1.78 22.72 -1.02
N GLU A 39 -0.94 23.73 -0.73
CA GLU A 39 0.46 23.51 -0.33
C GLU A 39 0.55 22.67 0.95
N THR A 40 -0.23 23.02 1.98
CA THR A 40 -0.26 22.27 3.24
C THR A 40 -0.83 20.86 3.03
N GLY A 41 -1.90 20.73 2.26
CA GLY A 41 -2.52 19.43 1.96
C GLY A 41 -1.58 18.50 1.20
N LEU A 42 -0.87 19.02 0.20
CA LEU A 42 0.12 18.28 -0.59
C LEU A 42 1.30 17.86 0.29
N HIS A 43 1.84 18.75 1.12
CA HIS A 43 2.92 18.43 2.05
C HIS A 43 2.52 17.32 3.04
N LEU A 44 1.36 17.46 3.70
CA LEU A 44 0.84 16.47 4.64
C LEU A 44 0.63 15.09 3.98
N LEU A 45 0.14 15.06 2.75
CA LEU A 45 -0.09 13.81 2.05
C LEU A 45 1.23 13.18 1.57
N TRP A 46 2.02 13.94 0.80
CA TRP A 46 3.10 13.40 0.00
C TRP A 46 4.44 13.32 0.71
N ASP A 47 4.67 14.19 1.70
CA ASP A 47 5.92 14.26 2.45
C ASP A 47 5.77 13.69 3.87
N VAL A 48 4.55 13.64 4.42
CA VAL A 48 4.29 12.97 5.71
C VAL A 48 3.65 11.60 5.52
N ALA A 49 2.42 11.53 5.00
CA ALA A 49 1.63 10.30 5.04
C ALA A 49 2.20 9.20 4.15
N VAL A 50 2.47 9.49 2.88
CA VAL A 50 2.94 8.51 1.89
C VAL A 50 4.28 7.87 2.27
N PRO A 51 5.31 8.60 2.74
CA PRO A 51 6.58 8.00 3.15
C PRO A 51 6.50 7.13 4.40
N LEU A 52 5.47 7.29 5.24
CA LEU A 52 5.27 6.45 6.44
C LEU A 52 4.58 5.11 6.13
N LEU A 53 3.78 5.03 5.07
CA LEU A 53 3.02 3.82 4.74
C LEU A 53 3.88 2.58 4.44
N PRO A 54 4.97 2.65 3.64
CA PRO A 54 5.79 1.48 3.36
C PRO A 54 6.40 0.87 4.63
N LEU A 55 6.88 1.71 5.55
CA LEU A 55 7.39 1.27 6.84
C LEU A 55 6.29 0.62 7.69
N LEU A 56 5.09 1.22 7.72
CA LEU A 56 3.94 0.64 8.40
C LEU A 56 3.55 -0.74 7.81
N PHE A 57 3.67 -0.94 6.50
CA PHE A 57 3.40 -2.23 5.86
C PHE A 57 4.41 -3.31 6.25
N VAL A 58 5.68 -2.94 6.47
CA VAL A 58 6.71 -3.86 6.96
C VAL A 58 6.49 -4.19 8.44
N ILE A 59 6.19 -3.20 9.27
CA ILE A 59 6.10 -3.38 10.72
C ILE A 59 4.76 -4.00 11.12
N ALA A 60 3.65 -3.37 10.75
CA ALA A 60 2.31 -3.68 11.24
C ALA A 60 1.23 -3.47 10.15
N PRO A 61 1.23 -4.26 9.06
CA PRO A 61 0.26 -4.11 7.97
C PRO A 61 -1.19 -4.30 8.44
N GLY A 62 -1.43 -5.08 9.50
CA GLY A 62 -2.75 -5.20 10.11
C GLY A 62 -3.24 -3.93 10.80
N ALA A 63 -2.33 -3.15 11.40
CA ALA A 63 -2.68 -1.84 11.96
C ALA A 63 -3.11 -0.88 10.85
N TRP A 64 -2.38 -0.85 9.72
CA TRP A 64 -2.78 -0.08 8.54
C TRP A 64 -4.17 -0.46 8.04
N ARG A 65 -4.45 -1.75 7.83
CA ARG A 65 -5.78 -2.19 7.33
C ARG A 65 -6.92 -1.82 8.29
N ASN A 66 -6.66 -1.85 9.59
CA ASN A 66 -7.65 -1.44 10.58
C ASN A 66 -7.85 0.08 10.61
N ALA A 67 -6.80 0.87 10.38
CA ALA A 67 -6.85 2.33 10.37
C ALA A 67 -7.21 2.92 9.00
N CYS A 68 -7.16 2.16 7.91
CA CYS A 68 -7.36 2.70 6.57
C CYS A 68 -8.76 3.33 6.42
N PRO A 69 -8.84 4.63 6.03
CA PRO A 69 -10.13 5.31 5.88
C PRO A 69 -10.96 4.70 4.75
N LEU A 70 -10.32 4.36 3.63
CA LEU A 70 -10.99 3.75 2.48
C LEU A 70 -11.51 2.34 2.78
N ALA A 71 -10.82 1.58 3.65
CA ALA A 71 -11.33 0.29 4.12
C ALA A 71 -12.61 0.48 4.94
N SER A 72 -12.60 1.44 5.87
CA SER A 72 -13.76 1.77 6.70
C SER A 72 -14.95 2.26 5.86
N LEU A 73 -14.71 3.10 4.86
CA LEU A 73 -15.74 3.55 3.91
C LEU A 73 -16.28 2.40 3.06
N SER A 74 -15.42 1.50 2.55
CA SER A 74 -15.87 0.36 1.75
C SER A 74 -16.72 -0.65 2.54
N LEU A 75 -16.53 -0.71 3.85
CA LEU A 75 -17.26 -1.62 4.73
C LEU A 75 -18.51 -0.99 5.35
N LEU A 76 -18.64 0.34 5.28
CA LEU A 76 -19.76 1.08 5.87
C LEU A 76 -21.13 0.53 5.40
N PRO A 77 -21.38 0.31 4.09
CA PRO A 77 -22.68 -0.24 3.64
C PRO A 77 -22.98 -1.63 4.19
N SER A 78 -21.94 -2.46 4.41
CA SER A 78 -22.12 -3.80 4.97
C SER A 78 -22.42 -3.78 6.47
N ARG A 79 -21.92 -2.78 7.20
CA ARG A 79 -22.16 -2.56 8.63
C ARG A 79 -23.54 -2.00 8.91
N THR A 80 -24.05 -1.14 8.03
CA THR A 80 -25.38 -0.54 8.14
C THR A 80 -26.49 -1.41 7.53
N GLY A 81 -26.13 -2.54 6.90
CA GLY A 81 -27.08 -3.46 6.27
C GLY A 81 -27.57 -3.04 4.88
N LEU A 82 -27.00 -1.97 4.30
CA LEU A 82 -27.36 -1.48 2.96
C LEU A 82 -26.65 -2.22 1.80
N SER A 83 -25.61 -3.01 2.09
CA SER A 83 -24.89 -3.75 1.05
C SER A 83 -25.69 -4.93 0.51
N ARG A 84 -25.65 -5.13 -0.82
CA ARG A 84 -26.19 -6.32 -1.50
C ARG A 84 -25.37 -7.59 -1.24
N ARG A 85 -24.16 -7.46 -0.67
CA ARG A 85 -23.23 -8.56 -0.34
C ARG A 85 -23.04 -9.60 -1.46
N ARG A 86 -22.95 -9.15 -2.72
CA ARG A 86 -22.74 -10.08 -3.84
C ARG A 86 -21.35 -10.71 -3.77
N PRO A 87 -21.22 -12.03 -3.92
CA PRO A 87 -19.91 -12.68 -3.99
C PRO A 87 -19.18 -12.25 -5.27
N LEU A 88 -17.87 -12.09 -5.16
CA LEU A 88 -17.02 -11.76 -6.30
C LEU A 88 -16.48 -13.05 -6.92
N SER A 89 -16.66 -13.24 -8.24
CA SER A 89 -16.09 -14.41 -8.91
C SER A 89 -14.56 -14.34 -8.97
N ARG A 90 -13.89 -15.49 -9.05
CA ARG A 90 -12.41 -15.57 -9.10
C ARG A 90 -11.82 -14.78 -10.28
N THR A 91 -12.51 -14.78 -11.43
CA THR A 91 -12.09 -14.04 -12.63
C THR A 91 -12.16 -12.54 -12.39
N TRP A 92 -13.26 -12.04 -11.83
CA TRP A 92 -13.40 -10.63 -11.48
C TRP A 92 -12.41 -10.19 -10.42
N GLN A 93 -12.15 -11.05 -9.43
CA GLN A 93 -11.14 -10.79 -8.42
C GLN A 93 -9.74 -10.61 -9.03
N THR A 94 -9.35 -11.51 -9.95
CA THR A 94 -8.06 -11.42 -10.65
C THR A 94 -7.98 -10.14 -11.50
N ARG A 95 -9.08 -9.77 -12.18
CA ARG A 95 -9.18 -8.54 -12.97
C ARG A 95 -9.02 -7.30 -12.09
N LEU A 96 -9.78 -7.18 -11.01
CA LEU A 96 -9.71 -6.02 -10.10
C LEU A 96 -8.33 -5.87 -9.47
N LEU A 97 -7.71 -6.98 -9.04
CA LEU A 97 -6.35 -6.94 -8.52
C LEU A 97 -5.34 -6.51 -9.59
N GLY A 98 -5.49 -6.99 -10.83
CA GLY A 98 -4.71 -6.52 -11.98
C GLY A 98 -4.90 -5.03 -12.25
N SER A 99 -6.15 -4.55 -12.22
CA SER A 99 -6.50 -3.13 -12.36
C SER A 99 -5.89 -2.29 -11.24
N GLY A 100 -5.85 -2.78 -10.01
CA GLY A 100 -5.17 -2.10 -8.90
C GLY A 100 -3.66 -1.93 -9.14
N ILE A 101 -2.99 -2.95 -9.69
CA ILE A 101 -1.58 -2.86 -10.08
C ILE A 101 -1.38 -1.85 -11.22
N VAL A 102 -2.23 -1.88 -12.26
CA VAL A 102 -2.17 -0.90 -13.34
C VAL A 102 -2.38 0.51 -12.81
N LEU A 103 -3.38 0.71 -11.95
CA LEU A 103 -3.70 1.99 -11.34
C LEU A 103 -2.52 2.54 -10.54
N LEU A 104 -1.88 1.69 -9.72
CA LEU A 104 -0.64 2.04 -9.01
C LEU A 104 0.47 2.52 -9.98
N LEU A 105 0.73 1.75 -11.03
CA LEU A 105 1.79 2.08 -12.02
C LEU A 105 1.46 3.33 -12.84
N LEU A 106 0.19 3.69 -12.96
CA LEU A 106 -0.23 4.93 -13.64
C LEU A 106 -0.13 6.15 -12.73
N ILE A 107 -0.51 6.03 -11.45
CA ILE A 107 -0.52 7.14 -10.49
C ILE A 107 0.89 7.60 -10.15
N LEU A 108 1.83 6.67 -9.99
CA LEU A 108 3.19 7.03 -9.54
C LEU A 108 3.89 8.00 -10.51
N PRO A 109 3.95 7.78 -11.84
CA PRO A 109 4.52 8.74 -12.78
C PRO A 109 3.64 9.98 -13.00
N LEU A 110 2.32 9.87 -12.79
CA LEU A 110 1.42 11.03 -12.85
C LEU A 110 1.71 12.04 -11.74
N ARG A 111 2.36 11.59 -10.66
CA ARG A 111 2.68 12.41 -9.50
C ARG A 111 3.49 13.67 -9.84
N PRO A 112 4.73 13.57 -10.37
CA PRO A 112 5.50 14.76 -10.76
C PRO A 112 4.92 15.53 -11.95
N LEU A 113 4.01 14.92 -12.73
CA LEU A 113 3.39 15.59 -13.88
C LEU A 113 2.22 16.49 -13.49
N LEU A 114 1.46 16.12 -12.46
CA LEU A 114 0.20 16.78 -12.12
C LEU A 114 -0.09 16.81 -10.62
N LEU A 115 0.02 15.67 -9.94
CA LEU A 115 -0.52 15.53 -8.58
C LEU A 115 0.29 16.30 -7.53
N ASP A 116 1.61 16.45 -7.72
CA ASP A 116 2.48 17.22 -6.82
C ASP A 116 2.27 18.73 -6.93
N HIS A 117 1.64 19.19 -8.01
CA HIS A 117 1.45 20.63 -8.29
C HIS A 117 -0.01 21.08 -8.19
N SER A 118 -0.95 20.15 -8.12
CA SER A 118 -2.38 20.46 -8.09
C SER A 118 -3.06 19.77 -6.91
N GLY A 119 -3.34 20.56 -5.87
CA GLY A 119 -4.15 20.13 -4.74
C GLY A 119 -5.53 19.64 -5.18
N MET A 120 -6.15 20.33 -6.15
CA MET A 120 -7.43 19.92 -6.74
C MET A 120 -7.36 18.56 -7.45
N ALA A 121 -6.36 18.33 -8.33
CA ALA A 121 -6.23 17.04 -9.00
C ALA A 121 -6.04 15.89 -8.01
N THR A 122 -5.22 16.12 -6.97
CA THR A 122 -5.00 15.15 -5.90
C THR A 122 -6.25 14.93 -5.06
N ALA A 123 -6.99 15.98 -4.71
CA ALA A 123 -8.27 15.89 -4.01
C ALA A 123 -9.30 15.08 -4.80
N LEU A 124 -9.41 15.34 -6.11
CA LEU A 124 -10.30 14.60 -7.00
C LEU A 124 -9.92 13.13 -7.12
N MET A 125 -8.62 12.81 -7.18
CA MET A 125 -8.15 11.42 -7.20
C MET A 125 -8.54 10.67 -5.92
N PHE A 126 -8.23 11.23 -4.74
CA PHE A 126 -8.57 10.58 -3.46
C PHE A 126 -10.07 10.58 -3.16
N GLY A 127 -10.79 11.65 -3.53
CA GLY A 127 -12.25 11.69 -3.50
C GLY A 127 -12.86 10.62 -4.41
N GLY A 128 -12.32 10.45 -5.61
CA GLY A 128 -12.69 9.38 -6.53
C GLY A 128 -12.46 7.99 -5.94
N PHE A 129 -11.34 7.76 -5.25
CA PHE A 129 -11.12 6.51 -4.51
C PHE A 129 -12.10 6.31 -3.37
N ALA A 130 -12.43 7.35 -2.62
CA ALA A 130 -13.43 7.28 -1.55
C ALA A 130 -14.81 6.90 -2.10
N ILE A 131 -15.24 7.55 -3.18
CA ILE A 131 -16.50 7.23 -3.87
C ILE A 131 -16.48 5.79 -4.39
N ALA A 132 -15.42 5.39 -5.11
CA ALA A 132 -15.31 4.03 -5.65
C ALA A 132 -15.31 2.96 -4.54
N ALA A 133 -14.59 3.20 -3.44
CA ALA A 133 -14.57 2.31 -2.28
C ALA A 133 -15.98 2.12 -1.69
N LEU A 134 -16.71 3.22 -1.50
CA LEU A 134 -18.06 3.21 -0.96
C LEU A 134 -19.06 2.54 -1.93
N SER A 135 -19.03 2.91 -3.22
CA SER A 135 -19.90 2.34 -4.26
C SER A 135 -19.71 0.83 -4.41
N LEU A 136 -18.46 0.34 -4.43
CA LEU A 136 -18.20 -1.09 -4.48
C LEU A 136 -18.67 -1.81 -3.21
N GLY A 137 -18.61 -1.14 -2.05
CA GLY A 137 -19.13 -1.64 -0.78
C GLY A 137 -20.65 -1.85 -0.75
N PHE A 138 -21.42 -1.06 -1.50
CA PHE A 138 -22.87 -1.27 -1.66
C PHE A 138 -23.19 -2.52 -2.48
N VAL A 139 -22.29 -2.96 -3.36
CA VAL A 139 -22.55 -4.05 -4.32
C VAL A 139 -21.97 -5.38 -3.85
N PHE A 140 -20.69 -5.39 -3.49
CA PHE A 140 -19.90 -6.61 -3.26
C PHE A 140 -19.70 -6.91 -1.77
N ASP A 141 -19.42 -8.18 -1.47
CA ASP A 141 -19.24 -8.64 -0.10
C ASP A 141 -17.94 -8.11 0.53
N LEU A 142 -18.06 -7.37 1.64
CA LEU A 142 -16.98 -6.90 2.50
C LEU A 142 -15.73 -6.40 1.74
N LYS A 143 -14.56 -7.03 1.99
CA LYS A 143 -13.25 -6.59 1.49
C LYS A 143 -12.96 -7.00 0.05
N SER A 144 -13.86 -7.75 -0.59
CA SER A 144 -13.57 -8.48 -1.83
C SER A 144 -13.22 -7.59 -3.03
N ALA A 145 -13.96 -6.49 -3.23
CA ALA A 145 -13.82 -5.65 -4.43
C ALA A 145 -12.79 -4.52 -4.27
N TRP A 146 -12.89 -3.71 -3.21
CA TRP A 146 -11.96 -2.60 -3.00
C TRP A 146 -10.66 -3.05 -2.36
N CYS A 147 -10.71 -3.44 -1.07
CA CYS A 147 -9.51 -3.69 -0.25
C CYS A 147 -8.62 -4.83 -0.78
N SER A 148 -9.20 -5.88 -1.36
CA SER A 148 -8.49 -7.04 -1.92
C SER A 148 -8.55 -7.12 -3.45
N GLY A 149 -8.92 -6.02 -4.12
CA GLY A 149 -9.04 -5.94 -5.56
C GLY A 149 -8.50 -4.60 -6.08
N LEU A 150 -9.40 -3.63 -6.29
CA LEU A 150 -9.12 -2.38 -7.00
C LEU A 150 -8.16 -1.42 -6.26
N CYS A 151 -7.98 -1.59 -4.95
CA CYS A 151 -7.09 -0.74 -4.16
C CYS A 151 -5.63 -0.80 -4.68
N PRO A 152 -5.05 0.33 -5.14
CA PRO A 152 -3.70 0.33 -5.72
C PRO A 152 -2.60 0.04 -4.70
N LEU A 153 -2.89 0.21 -3.40
CA LEU A 153 -1.93 -0.07 -2.32
C LEU A 153 -1.91 -1.55 -1.92
N HIS A 154 -2.97 -2.32 -2.20
CA HIS A 154 -3.06 -3.71 -1.75
C HIS A 154 -1.91 -4.61 -2.25
N PRO A 155 -1.48 -4.53 -3.52
CA PRO A 155 -0.36 -5.34 -4.00
C PRO A 155 0.97 -5.01 -3.30
N ILE A 156 1.21 -3.73 -3.00
CA ILE A 156 2.40 -3.26 -2.28
C ILE A 156 2.36 -3.68 -0.82
N GLU A 157 1.19 -3.55 -0.18
CA GLU A 157 0.94 -4.07 1.16
C GLU A 157 1.29 -5.57 1.22
N LEU A 158 0.82 -6.36 0.25
CA LEU A 158 1.14 -7.79 0.12
C LEU A 158 2.64 -8.05 -0.08
N LEU A 159 3.31 -7.23 -0.88
CA LEU A 159 4.73 -7.35 -1.17
C LEU A 159 5.59 -7.11 0.09
N TYR A 160 5.38 -5.97 0.76
CA TYR A 160 6.21 -5.54 1.89
C TYR A 160 5.85 -6.26 3.19
N GLY A 161 4.57 -6.47 3.46
CA GLY A 161 4.10 -7.11 4.70
C GLY A 161 4.16 -8.63 4.72
N SER A 162 4.94 -9.27 3.83
CA SER A 162 4.95 -10.75 3.69
C SER A 162 5.45 -11.48 4.94
N ARG A 163 6.20 -10.77 5.80
CA ARG A 163 6.64 -11.18 7.13
C ARG A 163 6.57 -9.97 8.08
N PRO A 164 5.40 -9.67 8.66
CA PRO A 164 5.27 -8.50 9.53
C PRO A 164 5.98 -8.71 10.86
N GLN A 165 6.45 -7.61 11.47
CA GLN A 165 7.06 -7.65 12.80
C GLN A 165 6.03 -7.73 13.92
N VAL A 166 4.88 -7.08 13.74
CA VAL A 166 3.79 -7.00 14.70
C VAL A 166 2.50 -7.46 14.03
N THR A 167 1.72 -8.25 14.75
CA THR A 167 0.41 -8.74 14.31
C THR A 167 -0.68 -8.14 15.18
N VAL A 168 -1.72 -7.61 14.52
CA VAL A 168 -2.87 -6.98 15.17
C VAL A 168 -4.13 -7.71 14.71
N LYS A 169 -5.07 -7.96 15.64
CA LYS A 169 -6.35 -8.59 15.33
C LYS A 169 -7.14 -7.75 14.33
N ASN A 170 -7.89 -8.41 13.45
CA ASN A 170 -8.76 -7.71 12.55
C ASN A 170 -9.87 -6.98 13.33
N ALA A 171 -10.02 -5.69 13.08
CA ALA A 171 -11.06 -4.84 13.69
C ALA A 171 -12.06 -4.31 12.65
N GLN A 172 -11.99 -4.82 11.42
CA GLN A 172 -12.82 -4.36 10.32
C GLN A 172 -14.05 -5.27 10.10
N CYS A 173 -13.89 -6.58 10.30
CA CYS A 173 -14.92 -7.60 10.14
C CYS A 173 -15.26 -8.24 11.49
N SER A 174 -16.55 -8.43 11.78
CA SER A 174 -17.02 -9.16 12.97
C SER A 174 -16.98 -10.68 12.79
N ALA A 175 -17.21 -11.18 11.58
CA ALA A 175 -17.15 -12.59 11.22
C ALA A 175 -16.50 -12.80 9.84
N CYS A 176 -16.00 -14.01 9.58
CA CYS A 176 -15.38 -14.37 8.31
C CYS A 176 -16.42 -15.00 7.38
N SER A 177 -16.90 -14.25 6.39
CA SER A 177 -17.83 -14.75 5.35
C SER A 177 -17.13 -15.48 4.19
N GLY A 178 -15.80 -15.46 4.13
CA GLY A 178 -15.06 -15.96 2.97
C GLY A 178 -15.17 -15.06 1.73
N CYS A 179 -15.41 -13.76 1.90
CA CYS A 179 -15.63 -12.78 0.82
C CYS A 179 -14.57 -12.77 -0.30
N THR A 180 -13.32 -13.14 0.01
CA THR A 180 -12.23 -13.23 -0.97
C THR A 180 -11.38 -14.46 -0.68
N ALA A 181 -10.98 -15.16 -1.75
CA ALA A 181 -10.07 -16.30 -1.66
C ALA A 181 -8.68 -15.90 -1.13
N THR A 182 -8.32 -14.62 -1.26
CA THR A 182 -6.97 -14.11 -1.03
C THR A 182 -6.99 -13.05 0.06
N CYS A 183 -7.81 -13.31 1.08
CA CYS A 183 -7.87 -12.52 2.30
C CYS A 183 -6.60 -12.72 3.11
N ARG A 184 -5.82 -11.66 3.21
CA ARG A 184 -4.61 -11.67 4.01
C ARG A 184 -4.90 -11.79 5.52
N ASP A 185 -6.05 -11.29 6.00
CA ASP A 185 -6.45 -11.37 7.41
C ASP A 185 -6.76 -12.82 7.86
N SER A 186 -7.13 -13.72 6.93
CA SER A 186 -7.48 -15.11 7.26
C SER A 186 -6.47 -16.16 6.79
N THR A 187 -5.53 -15.80 5.92
CA THR A 187 -4.59 -16.74 5.31
C THR A 187 -3.15 -16.33 5.59
N ALA A 188 -2.40 -17.22 6.24
CA ALA A 188 -0.98 -17.05 6.54
C ALA A 188 -0.13 -17.00 5.25
N GLY A 189 0.85 -16.11 5.20
CA GLY A 189 1.88 -16.12 4.16
C GLY A 189 1.41 -15.72 2.75
N VAL A 190 0.25 -15.08 2.62
CA VAL A 190 -0.23 -14.56 1.33
C VAL A 190 0.75 -13.50 0.81
N SER A 191 1.20 -13.71 -0.42
CA SER A 191 2.05 -12.82 -1.20
C SER A 191 1.37 -12.53 -2.55
N PRO A 192 1.79 -11.49 -3.30
CA PRO A 192 1.18 -11.20 -4.60
C PRO A 192 1.18 -12.40 -5.55
N LEU A 193 2.26 -13.20 -5.54
CA LEU A 193 2.43 -14.37 -6.42
C LEU A 193 1.46 -15.52 -6.11
N ASN A 194 1.03 -15.65 -4.86
CA ASN A 194 0.14 -16.73 -4.41
C ASN A 194 -1.31 -16.23 -4.23
N ALA A 195 -1.53 -14.92 -4.33
CA ALA A 195 -2.83 -14.28 -4.14
C ALA A 195 -3.69 -14.26 -5.40
N ASN A 196 -3.23 -14.81 -6.52
CA ASN A 196 -3.86 -14.59 -7.82
C ASN A 196 -3.85 -15.85 -8.69
N CYS A 197 -4.87 -16.03 -9.51
CA CYS A 197 -4.90 -17.09 -10.52
C CYS A 197 -3.99 -16.77 -11.72
N SER A 198 -3.82 -15.48 -12.05
CA SER A 198 -2.86 -15.03 -13.08
C SER A 198 -1.50 -14.69 -12.46
N LYS A 199 -0.43 -15.28 -12.99
CA LYS A 199 0.93 -15.06 -12.50
C LYS A 199 1.61 -13.83 -13.11
N ILE A 200 1.12 -13.31 -14.23
CA ILE A 200 1.82 -12.27 -15.01
C ILE A 200 1.91 -10.97 -14.22
N MET A 201 0.76 -10.37 -13.87
CA MET A 201 0.74 -9.07 -13.20
C MET A 201 1.43 -9.08 -11.82
N PRO A 202 1.24 -10.11 -10.97
CA PRO A 202 2.00 -10.20 -9.73
C PRO A 202 3.50 -10.41 -9.92
N THR A 203 3.92 -11.15 -10.96
CA THR A 203 5.36 -11.33 -11.27
C THR A 203 5.98 -10.03 -11.76
N LEU A 204 5.26 -9.31 -12.63
CA LEU A 204 5.64 -7.98 -13.09
C LEU A 204 5.83 -7.03 -11.91
N LEU A 205 4.89 -7.01 -10.96
CA LEU A 205 5.03 -6.21 -9.75
C LEU A 205 6.22 -6.66 -8.89
N VAL A 206 6.30 -7.93 -8.50
CA VAL A 206 7.35 -8.41 -7.57
C VAL A 206 8.75 -8.22 -8.15
N GLY A 207 8.94 -8.56 -9.43
CA GLY A 207 10.24 -8.50 -10.09
C GLY A 207 10.60 -7.13 -10.63
N GLY A 208 9.64 -6.38 -11.17
CA GLY A 208 9.87 -5.10 -11.83
C GLY A 208 9.74 -3.87 -10.92
N PHE A 209 9.03 -3.96 -9.80
CA PHE A 209 8.76 -2.77 -8.98
C PHE A 209 10.02 -2.05 -8.45
N PRO A 210 11.13 -2.72 -8.08
CA PRO A 210 12.34 -2.00 -7.64
C PRO A 210 12.90 -1.06 -8.70
N GLY A 211 12.96 -1.53 -9.95
CA GLY A 211 13.45 -0.70 -11.05
C GLY A 211 12.44 0.35 -11.47
N PHE A 212 11.13 0.08 -11.32
CA PHE A 212 10.10 1.09 -11.49
C PHE A 212 10.27 2.25 -10.50
N VAL A 213 10.48 1.93 -9.22
CA VAL A 213 10.74 2.93 -8.17
C VAL A 213 12.02 3.70 -8.45
N LEU A 214 13.11 3.01 -8.82
CA LEU A 214 14.37 3.68 -9.20
C LEU A 214 14.16 4.64 -10.36
N GLY A 215 13.53 4.16 -11.45
CA GLY A 215 13.24 4.97 -12.62
C GLY A 215 12.40 6.20 -12.29
N TRP A 216 11.45 6.07 -11.35
CA TRP A 216 10.65 7.21 -10.87
C TRP A 216 11.50 8.28 -10.17
N PHE A 217 12.44 7.90 -9.30
CA PHE A 217 13.36 8.86 -8.67
C PHE A 217 14.36 9.49 -9.63
N LEU A 218 14.66 8.82 -10.75
CA LEU A 218 15.56 9.35 -11.78
C LEU A 218 14.86 10.31 -12.76
N VAL A 219 13.53 10.42 -12.71
CA VAL A 219 12.80 11.40 -13.52
C VAL A 219 13.18 12.81 -13.08
N SER A 220 13.68 13.61 -14.01
CA SER A 220 13.95 15.04 -13.82
C SER A 220 13.27 15.81 -14.95
N LEU A 221 12.13 16.45 -14.65
CA LEU A 221 11.38 17.23 -15.62
C LEU A 221 11.97 18.64 -15.71
N GLN A 222 12.31 19.09 -16.91
CA GLN A 222 12.91 20.41 -17.14
C GLN A 222 11.88 21.42 -17.67
N PRO A 223 11.96 22.70 -17.26
CA PRO A 223 11.17 23.77 -17.86
C PRO A 223 11.43 23.87 -19.37
N GLY A 224 10.38 23.97 -20.18
CA GLY A 224 10.47 24.12 -21.64
C GLY A 224 10.38 22.82 -22.45
N TRP A 225 10.31 21.66 -21.80
CA TRP A 225 9.96 20.42 -22.50
C TRP A 225 8.53 20.45 -23.02
N SER A 226 8.31 19.89 -24.21
CA SER A 226 6.96 19.67 -24.70
C SER A 226 6.22 18.69 -23.80
N THR A 227 4.91 18.86 -23.64
CA THR A 227 4.08 17.99 -22.80
C THR A 227 4.25 16.51 -23.15
N GLY A 228 4.34 16.19 -24.44
CA GLY A 228 4.54 14.82 -24.90
C GLY A 228 5.89 14.23 -24.46
N PHE A 229 6.97 15.01 -24.51
CA PHE A 229 8.28 14.55 -24.05
C PHE A 229 8.33 14.39 -22.53
N ALA A 230 7.73 15.32 -21.78
CA ALA A 230 7.61 15.20 -20.32
C ALA A 230 6.87 13.92 -19.90
N VAL A 231 5.75 13.60 -20.56
CA VAL A 231 5.02 12.34 -20.36
C VAL A 231 5.88 11.13 -20.71
N LEU A 232 6.57 11.17 -21.85
CA LEU A 232 7.46 10.08 -22.27
C LEU A 232 8.56 9.81 -21.25
N VAL A 233 9.20 10.84 -20.71
CA VAL A 233 10.26 10.67 -19.69
C VAL A 233 9.68 10.18 -18.38
N ALA A 234 8.58 10.79 -17.92
CA ALA A 234 7.95 10.46 -16.65
C ALA A 234 7.50 8.99 -16.59
N TYR A 235 6.92 8.45 -17.66
CA TYR A 235 6.49 7.04 -17.72
C TYR A 235 7.58 6.10 -18.24
N GLY A 236 8.39 6.55 -19.21
CA GLY A 236 9.38 5.73 -19.89
C GLY A 236 10.49 5.26 -18.98
N LEU A 237 11.07 6.15 -18.15
CA LEU A 237 12.15 5.79 -17.23
C LEU A 237 11.71 4.73 -16.20
N PRO A 238 10.58 4.88 -15.48
CA PRO A 238 10.04 3.82 -14.62
C PRO A 238 9.79 2.51 -15.37
N VAL A 239 9.22 2.55 -16.58
CA VAL A 239 8.92 1.32 -17.34
C VAL A 239 10.20 0.62 -17.79
N VAL A 240 11.22 1.35 -18.25
CA VAL A 240 12.52 0.77 -18.61
C VAL A 240 13.19 0.12 -17.40
N GLY A 241 13.21 0.82 -16.26
CA GLY A 241 13.73 0.25 -15.01
C GLY A 241 12.95 -0.99 -14.56
N MET A 242 11.62 -0.97 -14.74
CA MET A 242 10.74 -2.10 -14.45
C MET A 242 11.09 -3.33 -15.28
N LEU A 243 11.29 -3.17 -16.58
CA LEU A 243 11.65 -4.26 -17.48
C LEU A 243 13.05 -4.81 -17.16
N ALA A 244 14.01 -3.94 -16.88
CA ALA A 244 15.37 -4.34 -16.51
C ALA A 244 15.39 -5.20 -15.24
N THR A 245 14.71 -4.75 -14.18
CA THR A 245 14.64 -5.49 -12.92
C THR A 245 13.77 -6.74 -13.02
N LEU A 246 12.72 -6.74 -13.84
CA LEU A 246 11.95 -7.95 -14.14
C LEU A 246 12.81 -9.01 -14.83
N ALA A 247 13.61 -8.64 -15.83
CA ALA A 247 14.52 -9.57 -16.49
C ALA A 247 15.50 -10.20 -15.49
N LEU A 248 16.09 -9.37 -14.62
CA LEU A 248 16.96 -9.84 -13.54
C LEU A 248 16.21 -10.80 -12.58
N TYR A 249 14.99 -10.45 -12.18
CA TYR A 249 14.16 -11.30 -11.32
C TYR A 249 13.90 -12.67 -11.94
N LEU A 250 13.60 -12.73 -13.24
CA LEU A 250 13.37 -13.99 -13.95
C LEU A 250 14.64 -14.86 -14.01
N VAL A 251 15.82 -14.26 -14.14
CA VAL A 251 17.10 -14.99 -14.06
C VAL A 251 17.35 -15.48 -12.64
N VAL A 252 17.27 -14.61 -11.64
CA VAL A 252 17.53 -14.94 -10.23
C VAL A 252 16.56 -15.99 -9.71
N SER A 253 15.27 -15.90 -10.07
CA SER A 253 14.24 -16.85 -9.61
C SER A 253 14.42 -18.26 -10.18
N ARG A 254 15.14 -18.43 -11.30
CA ARG A 254 15.54 -19.76 -11.80
C ARG A 254 16.60 -20.41 -10.90
N VAL A 255 17.52 -19.61 -10.36
CA VAL A 255 18.65 -20.09 -9.53
C VAL A 255 18.29 -20.17 -8.04
N ARG A 256 17.59 -19.16 -7.51
CA ARG A 256 17.15 -19.07 -6.10
C ARG A 256 15.65 -18.90 -6.00
N ARG A 257 14.92 -20.02 -5.93
CA ARG A 257 13.45 -20.03 -5.78
C ARG A 257 12.98 -19.51 -4.43
N GLY A 258 13.72 -19.79 -3.35
CA GLY A 258 13.40 -19.37 -1.99
C GLY A 258 14.01 -18.01 -1.64
N GLY A 259 13.17 -16.97 -1.56
CA GLY A 259 13.59 -15.66 -1.03
C GLY A 259 13.76 -14.54 -2.06
N ALA A 260 13.85 -14.85 -3.36
CA ALA A 260 13.94 -13.83 -4.40
C ALA A 260 12.80 -12.78 -4.32
N PRO A 261 11.52 -13.15 -4.12
CA PRO A 261 10.45 -12.15 -3.95
C PRO A 261 10.68 -11.18 -2.78
N ARG A 262 11.26 -11.67 -1.67
CA ARG A 262 11.53 -10.83 -0.48
C ARG A 262 12.72 -9.92 -0.70
N PHE A 263 13.75 -10.41 -1.38
CA PHE A 263 14.91 -9.60 -1.74
C PHE A 263 14.51 -8.44 -2.67
N PHE A 264 13.68 -8.71 -3.67
CA PHE A 264 13.17 -7.65 -4.55
C PHE A 264 12.23 -6.70 -3.81
N ALA A 265 11.36 -7.19 -2.91
CA ALA A 265 10.58 -6.31 -2.03
C ALA A 265 11.47 -5.38 -1.18
N PHE A 266 12.56 -5.91 -0.61
CA PHE A 266 13.55 -5.15 0.12
C PHE A 266 14.25 -4.11 -0.77
N LEU A 267 14.65 -4.50 -1.98
CA LEU A 267 15.31 -3.60 -2.93
C LEU A 267 14.43 -2.39 -3.27
N ALA A 268 13.13 -2.60 -3.53
CA ALA A 268 12.20 -1.49 -3.78
C ALA A 268 12.12 -0.51 -2.59
N LEU A 269 12.03 -1.03 -1.35
CA LEU A 269 12.02 -0.21 -0.14
C LEU A 269 13.34 0.51 0.11
N ALA A 270 14.46 -0.20 -0.07
CA ALA A 270 15.79 0.35 0.09
C ALA A 270 16.02 1.51 -0.88
N ILE A 271 15.66 1.34 -2.15
CA ILE A 271 15.70 2.41 -3.16
C ILE A 271 14.81 3.59 -2.73
N PHE A 272 13.57 3.31 -2.32
CA PHE A 272 12.65 4.36 -1.89
C PHE A 272 13.21 5.22 -0.76
N TYR A 273 13.67 4.60 0.33
CA TYR A 273 14.21 5.33 1.48
C TYR A 273 15.62 5.87 1.25
N TRP A 274 16.39 5.30 0.32
CA TRP A 274 17.68 5.86 -0.08
C TRP A 274 17.54 7.29 -0.59
N PHE A 275 16.55 7.51 -1.47
CA PHE A 275 16.27 8.83 -2.00
C PHE A 275 15.44 9.68 -1.05
N LYS A 276 14.40 9.13 -0.40
CA LYS A 276 13.49 9.94 0.43
C LYS A 276 14.03 10.32 1.80
N LEU A 277 14.86 9.49 2.44
CA LEU A 277 15.24 9.74 3.83
C LEU A 277 15.97 11.07 4.04
N PRO A 278 16.95 11.48 3.20
CA PRO A 278 17.58 12.80 3.30
C PRO A 278 16.62 13.97 3.05
N ASP A 279 15.66 13.80 2.16
CA ASP A 279 14.64 14.83 1.86
C ASP A 279 13.73 15.06 3.07
N LEU A 280 13.32 13.99 3.75
CA LEU A 280 12.44 14.06 4.93
C LEU A 280 13.06 14.84 6.08
N ILE A 281 14.39 14.80 6.22
CA ILE A 281 15.16 15.51 7.26
C ILE A 281 15.79 16.82 6.75
N GLY A 282 15.39 17.26 5.55
CA GLY A 282 15.78 18.56 5.00
C GLY A 282 17.27 18.73 4.71
N LEU A 283 18.00 17.64 4.44
CA LEU A 283 19.43 17.71 4.11
C LEU A 283 19.69 18.03 2.62
N GLN A 284 18.74 17.73 1.73
CA GLN A 284 18.95 17.84 0.28
C GLN A 284 17.85 18.62 -0.45
N SER A 285 16.61 18.57 0.02
CA SER A 285 15.46 19.27 -0.58
C SER A 285 15.32 20.71 -0.07
N SER A 286 14.57 21.53 -0.83
CA SER A 286 14.11 22.85 -0.36
C SER A 286 13.37 22.71 0.98
N PRO A 287 13.60 23.61 1.96
CA PRO A 287 13.08 23.47 3.33
C PRO A 287 11.54 23.38 3.41
N ALA A 288 10.83 23.77 2.35
CA ALA A 288 9.37 23.67 2.23
C ALA A 288 8.82 22.22 2.20
N HIS A 289 9.66 21.21 1.94
CA HIS A 289 9.24 19.80 1.83
C HIS A 289 9.84 18.90 2.92
N ALA A 290 10.51 19.49 3.91
CA ALA A 290 11.15 18.73 4.99
C ALA A 290 10.22 18.61 6.20
N LEU A 291 10.16 17.42 6.82
CA LEU A 291 9.48 17.24 8.11
C LEU A 291 10.18 18.02 9.22
N PHE A 292 11.52 17.97 9.19
CA PHE A 292 12.41 18.70 10.09
C PHE A 292 13.59 19.20 9.26
N SER A 293 13.91 20.50 9.34
CA SER A 293 15.11 21.02 8.67
C SER A 293 16.32 20.86 9.60
N LEU A 294 17.18 19.88 9.30
CA LEU A 294 18.50 19.76 9.95
C LEU A 294 19.60 20.50 9.17
N ARG A 295 19.22 21.26 8.14
CA ARG A 295 20.13 22.07 7.34
C ARG A 295 20.79 23.13 8.23
N GLY A 296 22.12 23.10 8.32
CA GLY A 296 22.91 23.98 9.19
C GLY A 296 23.23 23.38 10.57
N VAL A 297 22.57 22.29 10.98
CA VAL A 297 22.93 21.51 12.17
C VAL A 297 23.86 20.35 11.79
N LEU A 298 23.56 19.67 10.68
CA LEU A 298 24.35 18.58 10.16
C LEU A 298 25.02 18.94 8.83
N PRO A 299 26.27 18.51 8.59
CA PRO A 299 26.91 18.63 7.28
C PRO A 299 26.20 17.80 6.21
N GLU A 300 26.25 18.21 4.94
CA GLU A 300 25.60 17.49 3.82
C GLU A 300 26.06 16.03 3.66
N TRP A 301 27.31 15.73 4.04
CA TRP A 301 27.85 14.37 3.99
C TRP A 301 27.12 13.42 4.94
N SER A 302 26.40 13.92 5.96
CA SER A 302 25.62 13.09 6.89
C SER A 302 24.47 12.35 6.22
N ALA A 303 24.06 12.76 5.01
CA ALA A 303 23.06 12.03 4.23
C ALA A 303 23.49 10.58 3.93
N TRP A 304 24.78 10.33 3.71
CA TRP A 304 25.32 8.99 3.42
C TRP A 304 25.21 8.01 4.59
N PRO A 305 25.71 8.31 5.81
CA PRO A 305 25.53 7.42 6.96
C PRO A 305 24.05 7.26 7.34
N ILE A 306 23.21 8.28 7.15
CA ILE A 306 21.76 8.18 7.39
C ILE A 306 21.09 7.21 6.41
N ARG A 307 21.43 7.30 5.12
CA ARG A 307 20.98 6.33 4.11
C ARG A 307 21.42 4.91 4.44
N ALA A 308 22.70 4.74 4.79
CA ALA A 308 23.26 3.43 5.16
C ALA A 308 22.57 2.84 6.40
N ALA A 309 22.37 3.66 7.43
CA ALA A 309 21.65 3.26 8.65
C ALA A 309 20.19 2.90 8.34
N GLY A 310 19.49 3.68 7.52
CA GLY A 310 18.12 3.39 7.09
C GLY A 310 18.01 2.05 6.36
N ILE A 311 18.91 1.78 5.42
CA ILE A 311 18.99 0.47 4.75
C ILE A 311 19.28 -0.65 5.75
N GLY A 312 20.22 -0.45 6.68
CA GLY A 312 20.55 -1.42 7.72
C GLY A 312 19.35 -1.77 8.61
N VAL A 313 18.59 -0.76 9.03
CA VAL A 313 17.34 -0.95 9.81
C VAL A 313 16.30 -1.71 8.98
N LEU A 314 16.08 -1.35 7.71
CA LEU A 314 15.14 -2.06 6.83
C LEU A 314 15.56 -3.50 6.61
N ALA A 315 16.85 -3.76 6.41
CA ALA A 315 17.39 -5.11 6.26
C ALA A 315 17.18 -5.93 7.53
N ALA A 316 17.45 -5.34 8.70
CA ALA A 316 17.16 -5.97 9.98
C ALA A 316 15.66 -6.28 10.12
N LEU A 317 14.76 -5.34 9.79
CA LEU A 317 13.31 -5.57 9.88
C LEU A 317 12.84 -6.67 8.91
N MET A 318 13.35 -6.73 7.68
CA MET A 318 12.85 -7.68 6.67
C MET A 318 13.48 -9.08 6.74
N PHE A 319 14.74 -9.18 7.19
CA PHE A 319 15.50 -10.43 7.20
C PHE A 319 15.76 -11.01 8.60
N ARG A 320 15.42 -10.29 9.68
CA ARG A 320 15.50 -10.87 11.03
C ARG A 320 14.58 -12.08 11.12
N ASN A 321 15.16 -13.21 11.51
CA ASN A 321 14.45 -14.46 11.79
C ASN A 321 13.68 -14.32 13.11
N GLY A 322 12.59 -13.55 13.12
CA GLY A 322 11.63 -13.52 14.20
C GLY A 322 10.50 -14.50 13.90
N HIS A 323 10.25 -15.45 14.82
CA HIS A 323 9.11 -16.37 14.81
C HIS A 323 7.77 -15.66 15.04
N VAL A 324 7.51 -14.56 14.34
CA VAL A 324 6.22 -13.88 14.47
C VAL A 324 5.17 -14.79 13.83
N LYS A 325 4.30 -15.32 14.69
CA LYS A 325 3.14 -16.13 14.32
C LYS A 325 2.45 -15.49 13.13
N ALA A 326 2.10 -16.29 12.14
CA ALA A 326 1.43 -15.79 10.95
C ALA A 326 0.25 -14.89 11.35
N TRP A 327 0.19 -13.71 10.72
CA TRP A 327 -0.78 -12.64 10.96
C TRP A 327 -2.26 -13.05 10.79
N SER A 328 -2.55 -14.30 10.42
CA SER A 328 -3.89 -14.83 10.27
C SER A 328 -4.60 -14.98 11.62
N PHE A 329 -5.23 -13.92 12.10
CA PHE A 329 -6.30 -14.02 13.08
C PHE A 329 -7.62 -14.15 12.31
N ARG A 330 -8.03 -15.39 12.03
CA ARG A 330 -9.29 -15.65 11.34
C ARG A 330 -10.45 -15.30 12.27
N PRO A 331 -11.33 -14.33 11.94
CA PRO A 331 -12.58 -14.14 12.66
C PRO A 331 -13.41 -15.42 12.61
N GLN A 332 -14.29 -15.64 13.59
CA GLN A 332 -15.17 -16.82 13.56
C GLN A 332 -15.93 -16.88 12.22
N PRO A 333 -16.07 -18.06 11.60
CA PRO A 333 -16.82 -18.19 10.37
C PRO A 333 -18.27 -17.75 10.58
N GLU A 334 -18.79 -16.96 9.65
CA GLU A 334 -20.21 -16.57 9.67
C GLU A 334 -21.05 -17.83 9.42
N ARG A 335 -21.99 -18.16 10.33
CA ARG A 335 -22.98 -19.22 10.07
C ARG A 335 -23.97 -18.68 9.04
N ARG A 336 -23.69 -18.88 7.75
CA ARG A 336 -24.72 -18.71 6.73
C ARG A 336 -25.72 -19.85 6.89
N SER A 337 -26.92 -19.54 7.37
CA SER A 337 -28.07 -20.40 7.12
C SER A 337 -28.20 -20.53 5.61
N LEU A 338 -28.01 -21.74 5.08
CA LEU A 338 -28.24 -22.09 3.69
C LEU A 338 -29.74 -21.92 3.39
N HIS A 339 -30.20 -20.69 3.22
CA HIS A 339 -31.50 -20.39 2.66
C HIS A 339 -31.30 -19.97 1.21
N ARG A 340 -31.44 -20.99 0.34
CA ARG A 340 -31.69 -21.00 -1.10
C ARG A 340 -30.81 -20.13 -1.99
#